data_AF-A0A9E1W576-F1
#
_entry.id   AF-A0A9E1W576-F1
#
_cell.length_a   1.000
_cell.length_b   1.000
_cell.length_c   1.000
_cell.angle_alpha   90.00
_cell.angle_beta   90.00
_cell.angle_gamma   90.00
#
_symmetry.space_group_name_H-M   'P 1'
#
loop_
_entity.id
_entity.type
_entity.pdbx_description
1 polymer ?
#
loop_
_entity_poly.entity_id
_entity_poly.type
_entity_poly.pdbx_seq_one_letter_code
_entity_poly.pdbx_strand_id
1 'polypeptide(L)'
;QVNLGAEVDLVDTTGPTVGVHTADETFAAEAVLVTVPLGVLKAGTLNFVPALSPARLGAIDRLGMGLLNKVSLRFPSVFWDEDADLIGYVGPKRGYFAEWLNIAKYTGEPILVGFNASSAADEIEELSDTEVIAQAMTALRNMYEG
;
A
#
# COMPACT_ATOMS: atom_id res chain seq x y z
N GLN A 1 4.21 -3.04 -24.67
CA GLN A 1 4.30 -1.57 -24.60
C GLN A 1 3.65 -1.13 -23.29
N VAL A 2 4.18 -0.11 -22.62
CA VAL A 2 3.63 0.45 -21.38
C VAL A 2 3.55 1.96 -21.55
N ASN A 3 2.39 2.55 -21.27
CA ASN A 3 2.17 4.00 -21.32
C ASN A 3 2.02 4.51 -19.87
N LEU A 4 2.95 5.34 -19.41
CA LEU A 4 2.91 5.99 -18.09
C LEU A 4 2.24 7.36 -18.21
N GLY A 5 1.65 7.85 -17.12
CA GLY A 5 0.90 9.12 -17.14
C GLY A 5 -0.45 9.04 -17.85
N ALA A 6 -0.86 7.86 -18.32
CA ALA A 6 -2.11 7.60 -19.00
C ALA A 6 -3.15 7.04 -18.02
N GLU A 7 -3.72 7.89 -17.16
CA GLU A 7 -4.78 7.50 -16.24
C GLU A 7 -6.08 7.24 -17.00
N VAL A 8 -6.65 6.04 -16.82
CA VAL A 8 -7.90 5.64 -17.47
C VAL A 8 -9.08 6.04 -16.60
N ASP A 9 -10.05 6.77 -17.17
CA ASP A 9 -11.28 7.19 -16.50
C ASP A 9 -12.54 6.51 -17.05
N LEU A 10 -12.46 5.85 -18.21
CA LEU A 10 -13.58 5.16 -18.84
C LEU A 10 -13.14 3.95 -19.68
N VAL A 11 -13.87 2.85 -19.52
CA VAL A 11 -13.86 1.68 -20.40
C VAL A 11 -15.23 1.54 -21.07
N ASP A 12 -15.28 1.70 -22.39
CA ASP A 12 -16.50 1.59 -23.21
C ASP A 12 -16.45 0.32 -24.07
N THR A 13 -17.41 -0.59 -23.87
CA THR A 13 -17.55 -1.84 -24.63
C THR A 13 -18.79 -1.86 -25.53
N THR A 14 -19.39 -0.70 -25.82
CA THR A 14 -20.59 -0.60 -26.67
C THR A 14 -20.26 -0.62 -28.16
N GLY A 15 -19.03 -0.26 -28.53
CA GLY A 15 -18.53 -0.24 -29.89
C GLY A 15 -18.09 -1.60 -30.43
N PRO A 16 -17.65 -1.66 -31.71
CA PRO A 16 -17.10 -2.86 -32.33
C PRO A 16 -15.76 -3.30 -31.71
N THR A 17 -15.06 -2.37 -31.05
CA THR A 17 -13.88 -2.58 -30.24
C THR A 17 -14.11 -1.94 -28.87
N VAL A 18 -13.37 -2.39 -27.85
CA VAL A 18 -13.35 -1.74 -26.54
C VAL A 18 -12.57 -0.43 -26.64
N GLY A 19 -13.20 0.68 -26.25
CA GLY A 19 -12.59 1.99 -26.06
C GLY A 19 -12.06 2.13 -24.63
N VAL A 20 -10.81 2.57 -24.50
CA VAL A 20 -10.18 2.89 -23.22
C VAL A 20 -9.78 4.34 -23.26
N HIS A 21 -10.42 5.16 -22.42
CA HIS A 21 -10.26 6.60 -22.45
C HIS A 21 -9.39 7.07 -21.30
N THR A 22 -8.55 8.04 -21.61
CA THR A 22 -7.76 8.83 -20.68
C THR A 22 -8.09 10.31 -20.92
N ALA A 23 -7.51 11.21 -20.11
CA ALA A 23 -7.67 12.64 -20.31
C ALA A 23 -7.20 13.12 -21.70
N ASP A 24 -6.15 12.53 -22.25
CA ASP A 24 -5.46 13.02 -23.45
C ASP A 24 -5.72 12.17 -24.70
N GLU A 25 -6.00 10.88 -24.52
CA GLU A 25 -6.10 9.93 -25.62
C GLU A 25 -7.12 8.82 -25.39
N THR A 26 -7.51 8.17 -26.50
CA THR A 26 -8.36 6.98 -26.49
C THR A 26 -7.64 5.84 -27.21
N PHE A 27 -7.56 4.70 -26.54
CA PHE A 27 -7.06 3.45 -27.11
C PHE A 27 -8.22 2.56 -27.54
N ALA A 28 -8.03 1.78 -28.60
CA ALA A 28 -8.98 0.78 -29.07
C ALA A 28 -8.35 -0.62 -29.05
N ALA A 29 -9.07 -1.61 -28.56
CA ALA A 29 -8.63 -3.00 -28.52
C ALA A 29 -9.80 -3.99 -28.67
N GLU A 30 -9.50 -5.22 -29.06
CA GLU A 30 -10.52 -6.30 -29.12
C GLU A 30 -10.99 -6.73 -27.72
N ALA A 31 -10.14 -6.59 -26.71
CA ALA A 31 -10.44 -6.91 -25.32
C ALA A 31 -9.61 -6.07 -24.35
N VAL A 32 -10.09 -5.94 -23.11
CA VAL A 32 -9.40 -5.21 -22.02
C VAL A 32 -9.39 -6.06 -20.76
N LEU A 33 -8.22 -6.11 -20.10
CA LEU A 33 -8.05 -6.65 -18.77
C LEU A 33 -7.84 -5.49 -17.78
N VAL A 34 -8.74 -5.36 -16.81
CA VAL A 34 -8.66 -4.32 -15.78
C VAL A 34 -8.02 -4.89 -14.51
N THR A 35 -6.88 -4.35 -14.12
CA THR A 35 -6.11 -4.78 -12.93
C THR A 35 -5.90 -3.64 -11.94
N VAL A 36 -6.78 -2.64 -11.93
CA VAL A 36 -6.70 -1.55 -10.95
C VAL A 36 -6.97 -2.07 -9.53
N PRO A 37 -6.40 -1.43 -8.49
CA PRO A 37 -6.69 -1.80 -7.11
C PRO A 37 -8.19 -1.76 -6.78
N LEU A 38 -8.64 -2.60 -5.85
CA LEU A 38 -10.03 -2.59 -5.37
C LEU A 38 -10.47 -1.21 -4.86
N GLY A 39 -9.56 -0.47 -4.22
CA GLY A 39 -9.81 0.91 -3.78
C GLY A 39 -10.21 1.86 -4.91
N VAL A 40 -9.63 1.70 -6.11
CA VAL A 40 -9.98 2.50 -7.30
C VAL A 40 -11.38 2.16 -7.79
N LEU A 41 -11.73 0.86 -7.85
CA LEU A 41 -13.09 0.42 -8.20
C LEU A 41 -14.13 0.92 -7.21
N LYS A 42 -13.80 0.96 -5.91
CA LYS A 42 -14.69 1.49 -4.86
C LYS A 42 -14.83 3.01 -4.90
N ALA A 43 -13.76 3.73 -5.28
CA ALA A 43 -13.79 5.19 -5.43
C ALA A 43 -14.67 5.64 -6.60
N GLY A 44 -14.91 4.76 -7.57
CA GLY A 44 -15.78 5.05 -8.72
C GLY A 44 -15.17 6.04 -9.71
N THR A 45 -13.85 6.24 -9.67
CA THR A 45 -13.13 7.13 -10.61
C THR A 45 -12.99 6.52 -12.00
N LEU A 46 -12.96 5.19 -12.09
CA LEU A 46 -12.99 4.43 -13.36
C LEU A 46 -14.42 4.04 -13.73
N ASN A 47 -14.92 4.58 -14.83
CA ASN A 47 -16.26 4.33 -15.35
C ASN A 47 -16.28 3.15 -16.32
N PHE A 48 -17.42 2.45 -16.37
CA PHE A 48 -17.67 1.38 -17.34
C PHE A 48 -18.95 1.68 -18.10
N VAL A 49 -18.90 1.56 -19.42
CA VAL A 49 -20.05 1.73 -20.31
C VAL A 49 -20.19 0.47 -21.19
N PRO A 50 -21.26 -0.33 -21.03
CA PRO A 50 -22.30 -0.23 -20.01
C PRO A 50 -21.73 -0.47 -18.59
N ALA A 51 -22.48 -0.01 -17.59
CA ALA A 51 -22.10 -0.18 -16.18
C ALA A 51 -21.89 -1.66 -15.82
N LEU A 52 -21.01 -1.90 -14.85
CA LEU A 52 -20.80 -3.25 -14.30
C LEU A 52 -22.11 -3.82 -13.75
N SER A 53 -22.29 -5.13 -13.91
CA SER A 53 -23.51 -5.78 -13.43
C SER A 53 -23.70 -5.61 -11.91
N PRO A 54 -24.95 -5.61 -11.40
CA PRO A 54 -25.22 -5.47 -9.97
C PRO A 54 -24.48 -6.51 -9.10
N ALA A 55 -24.27 -7.72 -9.62
CA ALA A 55 -23.51 -8.76 -8.95
C ALA A 55 -22.03 -8.38 -8.75
N ARG A 56 -21.39 -7.76 -9.75
CA ARG A 56 -20.01 -7.29 -9.68
C ARG A 56 -19.88 -6.09 -8.74
N LEU A 57 -20.80 -5.13 -8.85
CA LEU A 57 -20.85 -3.98 -7.94
C LEU A 57 -21.04 -4.41 -6.49
N GLY A 58 -21.95 -5.34 -6.21
CA GLY A 58 -22.14 -5.89 -4.88
C GLY A 58 -20.92 -6.65 -4.35
N ALA A 59 -20.16 -7.33 -5.21
CA ALA A 59 -18.91 -7.98 -4.79
C ALA A 59 -17.82 -6.94 -4.46
N ILE A 60 -17.69 -5.88 -5.26
CA ILE A 60 -16.77 -4.76 -5.01
C ILE A 60 -17.10 -4.09 -3.67
N ASP A 61 -18.37 -3.87 -3.38
CA ASP A 61 -18.82 -3.22 -2.14
C ASP A 61 -18.48 -4.05 -0.89
N ARG A 62 -18.77 -5.35 -0.89
CA ARG A 62 -18.59 -6.22 0.29
C ARG A 62 -17.14 -6.51 0.66
N LEU A 63 -16.19 -6.45 -0.29
CA LEU A 63 -14.79 -6.74 0.00
C LEU A 63 -14.12 -5.55 0.72
N GLY A 64 -13.37 -5.82 1.78
CA GLY A 64 -12.53 -4.80 2.42
C GLY A 64 -11.22 -4.59 1.66
N MET A 65 -10.69 -3.36 1.69
CA MET A 65 -9.33 -3.04 1.25
C MET A 65 -8.51 -2.72 2.50
N GLY A 66 -7.54 -3.57 2.82
CA GLY A 66 -6.69 -3.36 3.99
C GLY A 66 -5.69 -2.24 3.78
N LEU A 67 -5.27 -1.61 4.89
CA LEU A 67 -4.21 -0.60 4.92
C LEU A 67 -3.03 -1.11 5.77
N LEU A 68 -1.83 -0.94 5.23
CA LEU A 68 -0.55 -1.29 5.85
C LEU A 68 0.49 -0.26 5.41
N ASN A 69 1.09 0.42 6.38
CA ASN A 69 2.21 1.32 6.18
C ASN A 69 3.53 0.71 6.64
N LYS A 70 4.62 1.12 5.97
CA LYS A 70 5.98 0.69 6.26
C LYS A 70 6.89 1.91 6.41
N VAL A 71 7.72 1.90 7.44
CA VAL A 71 8.85 2.84 7.55
C VAL A 71 10.15 2.06 7.39
N SER A 72 11.04 2.51 6.50
CA SER A 72 12.37 1.91 6.33
C SER A 72 13.42 2.85 6.91
N LEU A 73 14.19 2.37 7.88
CA LEU A 73 15.19 3.16 8.58
C LEU A 73 16.56 2.51 8.40
N ARG A 74 17.54 3.30 7.93
CA ARG A 74 18.95 2.88 7.85
C ARG A 74 19.72 3.50 9.02
N PHE A 75 20.54 2.68 9.67
CA PHE A 75 21.32 3.05 10.84
C PHE A 75 22.84 3.01 10.55
N PRO A 76 23.68 3.57 11.42
CA PRO A 76 25.13 3.47 11.28
C PRO A 76 25.67 2.04 11.47
N SER A 77 25.03 1.23 12.30
CA SER A 77 25.37 -0.17 12.58
C SER A 77 24.12 -0.94 13.02
N VAL A 78 24.20 -2.27 12.96
CA VAL A 78 23.17 -3.13 13.56
C VAL A 78 23.32 -3.07 15.09
N PHE A 79 22.23 -2.73 15.78
CA PHE A 79 22.17 -2.70 17.26
C PHE A 79 21.10 -3.65 17.82
N TRP A 80 20.40 -4.36 16.93
CA TRP A 80 19.38 -5.35 17.23
C TRP A 80 19.93 -6.77 17.05
N ASP A 81 19.08 -7.79 17.24
CA ASP A 81 19.44 -9.19 17.07
C ASP A 81 19.68 -9.52 15.57
N GLU A 82 20.95 -9.76 15.21
CA GLU A 82 21.41 -9.91 13.82
C GLU A 82 20.79 -11.14 13.12
N ASP A 83 20.52 -12.21 13.88
CA ASP A 83 20.05 -13.49 13.33
C ASP A 83 18.52 -13.56 13.19
N ALA A 84 17.79 -12.62 13.78
CA ALA A 84 16.33 -12.58 13.72
C ALA A 84 15.85 -12.14 12.32
N ASP A 85 14.85 -12.82 11.75
CA ASP A 85 14.16 -12.36 10.52
C ASP A 85 13.16 -11.24 10.86
N LEU A 86 12.34 -11.48 11.87
CA LEU A 86 11.31 -10.58 12.37
C LEU A 86 11.52 -10.34 13.86
N ILE A 87 11.29 -9.11 14.28
CA ILE A 87 11.42 -8.69 15.67
C ILE A 87 10.08 -8.11 16.13
N GLY A 88 9.50 -8.71 17.16
CA GLY A 88 8.24 -8.27 17.74
C GLY A 88 8.44 -7.22 18.83
N TYR A 89 7.53 -6.26 18.90
CA TYR A 89 7.47 -5.25 19.97
C TYR A 89 6.10 -5.27 20.65
N VAL A 90 6.10 -5.55 21.95
CA VAL A 90 4.91 -5.43 22.80
C VAL A 90 4.92 -4.04 23.45
N GLY A 91 4.56 -3.04 22.65
CA GLY A 91 4.51 -1.64 23.08
C GLY A 91 3.26 -1.27 23.88
N PRO A 92 3.26 -0.08 24.50
CA PRO A 92 2.11 0.41 25.26
C PRO A 92 0.89 0.70 24.39
N LYS A 93 1.09 0.94 23.09
CA LYS A 93 0.03 1.15 22.10
C LYS A 93 -0.04 -0.05 21.16
N ARG A 94 -1.17 -0.74 21.15
CA ARG A 94 -1.39 -1.92 20.30
C ARG A 94 -1.27 -1.57 18.82
N GLY A 95 -0.53 -2.37 18.06
CA GLY A 95 -0.41 -2.26 16.61
C GLY A 95 0.63 -1.24 16.12
N TYR A 96 1.12 -0.36 16.99
CA TYR A 96 2.15 0.62 16.65
C TYR A 96 3.53 -0.02 16.65
N PHE A 97 4.15 -0.08 15.48
CA PHE A 97 5.49 -0.67 15.27
C PHE A 97 5.65 -2.02 15.96
N ALA A 98 4.59 -2.83 15.92
CA ALA A 98 4.52 -4.09 16.66
C ALA A 98 5.43 -5.17 16.07
N GLU A 99 5.85 -4.99 14.82
CA GLU A 99 6.74 -5.89 14.10
C GLU A 99 7.75 -5.09 13.28
N TRP A 100 8.98 -5.60 13.24
CA TRP A 100 10.09 -5.06 12.48
C TRP A 100 10.75 -6.17 11.66
N LEU A 101 11.00 -5.91 10.38
CA LEU A 101 11.76 -6.80 9.51
C LEU A 101 13.23 -6.40 9.51
N ASN A 102 14.09 -7.36 9.82
CA ASN A 102 15.54 -7.21 9.78
C ASN A 102 16.05 -7.38 8.34
N ILE A 103 16.34 -6.27 7.66
CA ILE A 103 16.86 -6.29 6.30
C ILE A 103 18.37 -6.57 6.28
N ALA A 104 19.07 -6.32 7.39
CA ALA A 104 20.50 -6.57 7.49
C ALA A 104 20.84 -8.05 7.26
N LYS A 105 19.99 -8.97 7.75
CA LYS A 105 20.16 -10.41 7.53
C LYS A 105 20.20 -10.82 6.05
N TYR A 106 19.47 -10.11 5.18
CA TYR A 106 19.35 -10.46 3.75
C TYR A 106 20.28 -9.66 2.85
N THR A 107 20.75 -8.49 3.31
CA THR A 107 21.46 -7.53 2.47
C THR A 107 22.85 -7.15 3.00
N GLY A 108 23.14 -7.42 4.27
CA GLY A 108 24.32 -6.92 4.98
C GLY A 108 24.23 -5.44 5.37
N GLU A 109 23.16 -4.73 5.00
CA GLU A 109 22.98 -3.30 5.28
C GLU A 109 22.15 -3.09 6.56
N PRO A 110 22.57 -2.20 7.48
CA PRO A 110 21.90 -1.96 8.76
C PRO A 110 20.55 -1.25 8.58
N ILE A 111 19.54 -1.97 8.12
CA ILE A 111 18.21 -1.47 7.80
C ILE A 111 17.15 -2.26 8.58
N LEU A 112 16.23 -1.55 9.21
CA LEU A 112 14.99 -2.10 9.77
C LEU A 112 13.78 -1.54 9.02
N VAL A 113 12.76 -2.38 8.84
CA VAL A 113 11.46 -1.96 8.32
C VAL A 113 10.39 -2.19 9.37
N GLY A 114 9.80 -1.11 9.88
CA GLY A 114 8.70 -1.17 10.85
C GLY A 114 7.35 -1.19 10.14
N PHE A 115 6.41 -2.01 10.63
CA PHE A 115 5.07 -2.13 10.07
C PHE A 115 4.00 -1.51 10.97
N ASN A 116 3.02 -0.84 10.35
CA ASN A 116 1.81 -0.36 11.01
C ASN A 116 0.61 -0.79 10.17
N ALA A 117 -0.33 -1.54 10.76
CA ALA A 117 -1.47 -2.12 10.05
C ALA A 117 -2.80 -1.67 10.68
N SER A 118 -3.88 -1.70 9.88
CA SER A 118 -5.24 -1.38 10.36
C SER A 118 -5.30 -0.01 11.04
N SER A 119 -5.91 0.12 12.22
CA SER A 119 -6.06 1.40 12.91
C SER A 119 -4.74 2.13 13.15
N ALA A 120 -3.64 1.41 13.38
CA ALA A 120 -2.33 2.03 13.49
C ALA A 120 -1.83 2.59 12.15
N ALA A 121 -2.19 1.96 11.03
CA ALA A 121 -1.88 2.50 9.71
C ALA A 121 -2.69 3.76 9.41
N ASP A 122 -3.98 3.77 9.77
CA ASP A 122 -4.86 4.95 9.60
C ASP A 122 -4.30 6.15 10.35
N GLU A 123 -3.92 5.99 11.62
CA GLU A 123 -3.35 7.07 12.42
C GLU A 123 -1.95 7.50 11.94
N ILE A 124 -1.18 6.61 11.32
CA ILE A 124 0.14 6.94 10.76
C ILE A 124 0.02 7.79 9.47
N GLU A 125 -1.02 7.60 8.66
CA GLU A 125 -1.27 8.43 7.45
C GLU A 125 -1.54 9.91 7.77
N GLU A 126 -2.00 10.21 8.99
CA GLU A 126 -2.26 11.58 9.43
C GLU A 126 -0.99 12.34 9.84
N LEU A 127 0.15 11.66 9.94
CA LEU A 127 1.40 12.20 10.42
C LEU A 127 2.34 12.60 9.29
N SER A 128 3.19 13.60 9.54
CA SER A 128 4.33 13.87 8.68
C SER A 128 5.42 12.79 8.80
N ASP A 129 6.26 12.66 7.77
CA ASP A 129 7.41 11.74 7.79
C ASP A 129 8.30 11.92 9.03
N THR A 130 8.49 13.17 9.48
CA THR A 130 9.32 13.47 10.66
C THR A 130 8.67 12.93 11.94
N GLU A 131 7.34 13.04 12.06
CA GLU A 131 6.60 12.49 13.19
C GLU A 131 6.59 10.95 13.16
N VAL A 132 6.41 10.35 11.98
CA VAL A 132 6.49 8.89 11.80
C VAL A 132 7.87 8.36 12.23
N ILE A 133 8.96 9.01 11.79
CA ILE A 133 10.32 8.67 12.19
C ILE A 133 10.50 8.84 13.70
N ALA A 134 10.00 9.93 14.29
CA ALA A 134 10.11 10.15 15.73
C ALA A 134 9.40 9.05 16.55
N GLN A 135 8.23 8.59 16.11
CA GLN A 135 7.51 7.49 16.76
C GLN A 135 8.21 6.15 16.57
N ALA A 136 8.71 5.87 15.37
CA ALA A 136 9.50 4.68 15.06
C ALA A 136 10.75 4.60 15.95
N MET A 137 11.48 5.72 16.08
CA MET A 137 12.65 5.81 16.95
C MET A 137 12.27 5.66 18.43
N THR A 138 11.13 6.20 18.86
CA THR A 138 10.65 6.01 20.25
C THR A 138 10.41 4.53 20.55
N ALA A 139 9.78 3.78 19.63
CA ALA A 139 9.59 2.35 19.78
C ALA A 139 10.94 1.61 19.87
N LEU A 140 11.89 1.89 18.96
CA LEU A 140 13.21 1.24 18.96
C LEU A 140 14.03 1.55 20.23
N ARG A 141 13.99 2.78 20.74
CA ARG A 141 14.66 3.13 22.00
C ARG A 141 14.06 2.36 23.18
N ASN A 142 12.73 2.24 23.24
CA ASN A 142 12.07 1.44 24.27
C ASN A 142 12.43 -0.06 24.18
N MET A 143 12.78 -0.56 22.99
CA MET A 143 13.17 -1.96 22.79
C MET A 143 14.62 -2.24 23.19
N TYR A 144 15.55 -1.31 22.94
CA TYR A 144 16.99 -1.57 22.97
C TYR A 144 17.83 -0.64 23.86
N GLU A 145 17.31 0.52 24.28
CA GLU A 145 18.05 1.52 25.06
C GLU A 145 17.53 1.64 26.51
N GLY A 146 16.95 0.56 27.06
CA GLY A 146 16.48 0.51 28.45
C GLY A 146 17.55 0.80 29.49
#